data_AF-A0A7Y1SQA8-F1
#
_entry.id   AF-A0A7Y1SQA8-F1
#
_cell.length_a   1.000
_cell.length_b   1.000
_cell.length_c   1.000
_cell.angle_alpha   90.00
_cell.angle_beta   90.00
_cell.angle_gamma   90.00
#
_symmetry.space_group_name_H-M   'P 1'
#
loop_
_entity.id
_entity.type
_entity.pdbx_description
1 polymer ?
#
loop_
_entity_poly.entity_id
_entity_poly.type
_entity_poly.pdbx_seq_one_letter_code
_entity_poly.pdbx_strand_id
1 'polypeptide(L)'
;MLISIPRWGHLIVLIFLAVNLSACATATRGSTTMFIVETTPVGAKATTTLPTKEFGEMTKVRLNRIKSGRLEEPDFEYRFCEPTPCGIEMPRKKNFHVLVTKEGYAPQVHKIGYMHRKEIKNESLKNTALVAGGAGIATGIAVGTTATSSLLFSGGAAAGTAAGIVVAVPIVVVGGVSIGVDAATGANYDVWPNPLPLTLDEIENADPEWQDVDAVKADFAKMQHRNAMHVPLTKRESKAEQRQLLLEERQRERERKRLEKENAKQAETPS
;
A
#
# COMPACT_ATOMS: atom_id res chain seq x y z
N MET A 1 -43.07 11.30 -40.86
CA MET A 1 -42.77 12.58 -40.16
C MET A 1 -41.30 12.58 -39.80
N LEU A 2 -40.47 13.30 -40.55
CA LEU A 2 -39.08 13.56 -40.19
C LEU A 2 -39.08 14.74 -39.21
N ILE A 3 -38.81 14.47 -37.93
CA ILE A 3 -38.72 15.51 -36.91
C ILE A 3 -37.41 16.28 -37.18
N SER A 4 -37.54 17.51 -37.68
CA SER A 4 -36.41 18.41 -37.91
C SER A 4 -35.87 18.85 -36.56
N ILE A 5 -34.80 18.19 -36.10
CA ILE A 5 -34.13 18.56 -34.85
C ILE A 5 -33.38 19.87 -35.10
N PRO A 6 -33.63 20.93 -34.31
CA PRO A 6 -32.92 22.20 -34.48
C PRO A 6 -31.42 21.98 -34.29
N ARG A 7 -30.56 22.76 -34.98
CA ARG A 7 -29.09 22.62 -34.94
C ARG A 7 -28.50 22.59 -33.51
N TRP A 8 -29.20 23.17 -32.54
CA TRP A 8 -28.86 23.15 -31.11
C TRP A 8 -29.10 21.77 -30.44
N GLY A 9 -30.08 21.00 -30.92
CA GLY A 9 -30.39 19.66 -30.42
C GLY A 9 -29.27 18.65 -30.70
N HIS A 10 -28.61 18.74 -31.85
CA HIS A 10 -27.42 17.92 -32.13
C HIS A 10 -26.25 18.23 -31.18
N LEU A 11 -26.10 19.50 -30.78
CA LEU A 11 -25.06 19.94 -29.86
C LEU A 11 -25.31 19.38 -28.44
N ILE A 12 -26.57 19.38 -27.99
CA ILE A 12 -26.98 18.76 -26.72
C ILE A 12 -26.75 17.26 -26.73
N VAL A 13 -27.13 16.56 -27.82
CA VAL A 13 -26.92 15.11 -27.95
C VAL A 13 -25.42 14.76 -27.94
N LEU A 14 -24.58 15.54 -28.64
CA LEU A 14 -23.12 15.34 -28.63
C LEU A 14 -22.49 15.61 -27.26
N ILE A 15 -22.94 16.64 -26.53
CA ILE A 15 -22.49 16.90 -25.16
C ILE A 15 -22.92 15.75 -24.23
N PHE A 16 -24.17 15.30 -24.33
CA PHE A 16 -24.67 14.20 -23.51
C PHE A 16 -23.92 12.90 -23.80
N LEU A 17 -23.64 12.61 -25.07
CA LEU A 17 -22.83 11.47 -25.50
C LEU A 17 -21.40 11.58 -24.95
N ALA A 18 -20.76 12.75 -25.06
CA ALA A 18 -19.41 12.98 -24.54
C ALA A 18 -19.33 12.81 -23.01
N VAL A 19 -20.33 13.32 -22.27
CA VAL A 19 -20.43 13.15 -20.82
C VAL A 19 -20.59 11.67 -20.45
N ASN A 20 -21.42 10.91 -21.16
CA ASN A 20 -21.63 9.48 -20.89
C ASN A 20 -20.41 8.61 -21.26
N LEU A 21 -19.66 8.93 -22.33
CA LEU A 21 -18.43 8.19 -22.65
C LEU A 21 -17.32 8.41 -21.61
N SER A 22 -17.21 9.63 -21.05
CA SER A 22 -16.19 9.91 -20.02
C SER A 22 -16.40 9.16 -18.70
N ALA A 23 -17.64 8.77 -18.37
CA ALA A 23 -17.95 8.06 -17.13
C ALA A 23 -17.41 6.62 -17.09
N CYS A 24 -17.16 6.00 -18.25
CA CYS A 24 -16.68 4.63 -18.33
C CYS A 24 -15.16 4.48 -18.05
N ALA A 25 -14.38 5.57 -18.09
CA ALA A 25 -12.93 5.51 -17.91
C ALA A 25 -12.47 5.45 -16.44
N THR A 26 -13.31 5.87 -15.48
CA THR A 26 -12.89 6.06 -14.07
C THR A 26 -13.21 4.85 -13.17
N ALA A 27 -14.00 3.89 -13.62
CA ALA A 27 -14.53 2.82 -12.77
C ALA A 27 -13.70 1.51 -12.76
N THR A 28 -12.58 1.42 -13.47
CA THR A 28 -11.86 0.14 -13.64
C THR A 28 -10.87 -0.19 -12.51
N ARG A 29 -10.66 0.70 -11.54
CA ARG A 29 -9.76 0.43 -10.40
C ARG A 29 -10.55 0.29 -9.10
N GLY A 30 -10.71 -0.96 -8.67
CA GLY A 30 -11.28 -1.30 -7.36
C GLY A 30 -10.45 -0.79 -6.19
N SER A 31 -11.03 -0.81 -4.99
CA SER A 31 -10.38 -0.44 -3.72
C SER A 31 -9.34 -1.46 -3.25
N THR A 32 -9.26 -2.61 -3.92
CA THR A 32 -8.35 -3.72 -3.64
C THR A 32 -7.25 -3.82 -4.71
N THR A 33 -6.16 -4.49 -4.35
CA THR A 33 -5.01 -4.80 -5.20
C THR A 33 -4.49 -6.18 -4.84
N MET A 34 -3.81 -6.84 -5.78
CA MET A 34 -3.18 -8.14 -5.53
C MET A 34 -1.80 -7.92 -4.92
N PHE A 35 -1.59 -8.37 -3.69
CA PHE A 35 -0.31 -8.38 -3.00
C PHE A 35 0.39 -9.72 -3.23
N ILE A 36 1.52 -9.71 -3.93
CA ILE A 36 2.24 -10.92 -4.34
C ILE A 36 3.40 -11.17 -3.38
N VAL A 37 3.48 -12.37 -2.84
CA VAL A 37 4.58 -12.82 -1.97
C VAL A 37 5.41 -13.85 -2.72
N GLU A 38 6.70 -13.58 -2.88
CA GLU A 38 7.67 -14.46 -3.52
C GLU A 38 8.69 -14.88 -2.46
N THR A 39 8.95 -16.17 -2.30
CA THR A 39 9.91 -16.66 -1.31
C THR A 39 10.97 -17.53 -1.94
N THR A 40 12.19 -17.43 -1.43
CA THR A 40 13.30 -18.33 -1.69
C THR A 40 13.69 -19.00 -0.37
N PRO A 41 13.47 -20.31 -0.20
CA PRO A 41 12.83 -21.24 -1.14
C PRO A 41 11.30 -21.08 -1.26
N VAL A 42 10.73 -21.59 -2.36
CA VAL A 42 9.28 -21.62 -2.62
C VAL A 42 8.52 -22.56 -1.67
N GLY A 43 7.19 -22.49 -1.64
CA GLY A 43 6.37 -23.39 -0.82
C GLY A 43 6.14 -22.92 0.62
N ALA A 44 6.27 -21.62 0.89
CA ALA A 44 5.94 -21.04 2.19
C ALA A 44 4.45 -20.69 2.28
N LYS A 45 3.97 -20.56 3.52
CA LYS A 45 2.65 -20.04 3.87
C LYS A 45 2.75 -18.58 4.27
N ALA A 46 1.99 -17.71 3.62
CA ALA A 46 1.90 -16.28 3.95
C ALA A 46 0.55 -15.96 4.58
N THR A 47 0.54 -15.44 5.82
CA THR A 47 -0.67 -15.09 6.57
C THR A 47 -0.63 -13.61 6.94
N THR A 48 -1.74 -12.88 6.80
CA THR A 48 -1.78 -11.44 7.06
C THR A 48 -2.52 -11.10 8.36
N THR A 49 -2.32 -9.87 8.85
CA THR A 49 -3.10 -9.35 9.98
C THR A 49 -4.48 -8.79 9.61
N LEU A 50 -4.87 -8.84 8.32
CA LEU A 50 -6.16 -8.33 7.88
C LEU A 50 -7.19 -9.46 7.79
N PRO A 51 -8.39 -9.28 8.36
CA PRO A 51 -9.46 -10.25 8.21
C PRO A 51 -9.98 -10.29 6.77
N THR A 52 -10.47 -11.46 6.35
CA THR A 52 -11.08 -11.70 5.04
C THR A 52 -12.40 -10.95 4.94
N LYS A 53 -13.23 -11.02 5.98
CA LYS A 53 -14.48 -10.26 6.05
C LYS A 53 -14.24 -8.93 6.75
N GLU A 54 -14.71 -7.85 6.15
CA GLU A 54 -14.80 -6.58 6.85
C GLU A 54 -15.89 -6.71 7.92
N PHE A 55 -15.49 -7.07 9.14
CA PHE A 55 -16.34 -6.88 10.29
C PHE A 55 -16.58 -5.38 10.42
N GLY A 56 -17.86 -4.97 10.45
CA GLY A 56 -18.21 -3.57 10.68
C GLY A 56 -17.45 -3.00 11.87
N GLU A 57 -17.05 -1.72 11.77
CA GLU A 57 -16.11 -1.11 12.73
C GLU A 57 -16.44 -1.46 14.18
N MET A 58 -15.42 -1.89 14.92
CA MET A 58 -15.61 -2.25 16.31
C MET A 58 -15.97 -1.01 17.11
N THR A 59 -17.15 -0.99 17.71
CA THR A 59 -17.57 0.11 18.59
C THR A 59 -17.12 -0.16 20.02
N LYS A 60 -16.88 0.90 20.80
CA LYS A 60 -16.57 0.78 22.24
C LYS A 60 -17.63 -0.01 23.00
N VAL A 61 -18.90 0.16 22.62
CA VAL A 61 -20.02 -0.56 23.22
C VAL A 61 -19.90 -2.06 22.96
N ARG A 62 -19.61 -2.46 21.71
CA ARG A 62 -19.41 -3.87 21.34
C ARG A 62 -18.19 -4.45 22.07
N LEU A 63 -17.06 -3.73 22.06
CA LEU A 63 -15.85 -4.14 22.77
C LEU A 63 -16.09 -4.35 24.27
N ASN A 64 -16.84 -3.45 24.93
CA ASN A 64 -17.17 -3.59 26.35
C ASN A 64 -18.10 -4.77 26.63
N ARG A 65 -19.01 -5.12 25.70
CA ARG A 65 -19.85 -6.32 25.83
C ARG A 65 -19.03 -7.60 25.71
N ILE A 66 -18.06 -7.63 24.79
CA ILE A 66 -17.12 -8.76 24.66
C ILE A 66 -16.29 -8.91 25.94
N LYS A 67 -15.66 -7.82 26.41
CA LYS A 67 -14.87 -7.82 27.65
C LYS A 67 -15.65 -8.21 28.91
N SER A 68 -16.96 -7.97 28.93
CA SER A 68 -17.83 -8.36 30.05
C SER A 68 -18.43 -9.76 29.92
N GLY A 69 -18.05 -10.53 28.89
CA GLY A 69 -18.60 -11.86 28.62
C GLY A 69 -20.07 -11.85 28.18
N ARG A 70 -20.63 -10.68 27.85
CA ARG A 70 -22.03 -10.54 27.39
C ARG A 70 -22.18 -10.77 25.88
N LEU A 71 -21.08 -10.79 25.15
CA LEU A 71 -21.04 -11.06 23.72
C LEU A 71 -19.85 -11.95 23.44
N GLU A 72 -20.06 -12.99 22.63
CA GLU A 72 -18.97 -13.86 22.18
C GLU A 72 -18.00 -13.08 21.29
N GLU A 73 -16.72 -13.43 21.37
CA GLU A 73 -15.72 -12.87 20.49
C GLU A 73 -15.97 -13.37 19.06
N PRO A 74 -15.99 -12.48 18.05
CA PRO A 74 -16.17 -12.91 16.68
C PRO A 74 -14.98 -13.76 16.22
N ASP A 75 -15.27 -14.84 15.50
CA ASP A 75 -14.24 -15.63 14.84
C ASP A 75 -13.69 -14.87 13.62
N PHE A 76 -12.41 -14.46 13.70
CA PHE A 76 -11.75 -13.69 12.67
C PHE A 76 -11.01 -14.62 11.70
N GLU A 77 -11.57 -14.80 10.51
CA GLU A 77 -10.85 -15.43 9.41
C GLU A 77 -9.89 -14.43 8.76
N TYR A 78 -8.59 -14.76 8.71
CA TYR A 78 -7.56 -13.91 8.14
C TYR A 78 -7.24 -14.28 6.69
N ARG A 79 -6.74 -13.30 5.91
CA ARG A 79 -6.31 -13.53 4.53
C ARG A 79 -4.95 -14.22 4.54
N PHE A 80 -4.84 -15.34 3.84
CA PHE A 80 -3.60 -16.09 3.68
C PHE A 80 -3.46 -16.64 2.25
N CYS A 81 -2.25 -17.05 1.88
CA CYS A 81 -2.01 -17.85 0.68
C CYS A 81 -0.89 -18.88 0.91
N GLU A 82 -1.02 -20.02 0.24
CA GLU A 82 -0.10 -21.16 0.31
C GLU A 82 -0.33 -22.04 -0.93
N PRO A 83 0.71 -22.53 -1.62
CA PRO A 83 2.14 -22.22 -1.46
C PRO A 83 2.59 -20.93 -2.17
N THR A 84 3.66 -20.28 -1.70
CA THR A 84 4.35 -19.20 -2.43
C THR A 84 5.12 -19.73 -3.66
N PRO A 85 5.22 -18.98 -4.78
CA PRO A 85 4.72 -17.62 -4.98
C PRO A 85 3.20 -17.56 -5.09
N CYS A 86 2.57 -16.63 -4.35
CA CYS A 86 1.12 -16.51 -4.31
C CYS A 86 0.64 -15.06 -4.15
N GLY A 87 -0.61 -14.79 -4.51
CA GLY A 87 -1.24 -13.48 -4.45
C GLY A 87 -2.39 -13.42 -3.45
N ILE A 88 -2.43 -12.37 -2.63
CA ILE A 88 -3.49 -12.09 -1.65
C ILE A 88 -4.20 -10.80 -2.06
N GLU A 89 -5.53 -10.81 -2.16
CA GLU A 89 -6.29 -9.59 -2.41
C GLU A 89 -6.32 -8.71 -1.15
N MET A 90 -5.79 -7.49 -1.25
CA MET A 90 -5.59 -6.57 -0.14
C MET A 90 -6.17 -5.18 -0.41
N PRO A 91 -6.75 -4.49 0.59
CA PRO A 91 -7.20 -3.11 0.45
C PRO A 91 -6.02 -2.14 0.30
N ARG A 92 -6.09 -1.22 -0.67
CA ARG A 92 -5.00 -0.30 -1.05
C ARG A 92 -4.61 0.76 -0.01
N LYS A 93 -5.43 0.95 1.02
CA LYS A 93 -5.31 2.03 2.03
C LYS A 93 -5.16 1.49 3.45
N LYS A 94 -4.67 0.26 3.62
CA LYS A 94 -4.47 -0.35 4.93
C LYS A 94 -3.03 -0.81 5.08
N ASN A 95 -2.45 -0.52 6.24
CA ASN A 95 -1.21 -1.13 6.66
C ASN A 95 -1.53 -2.49 7.27
N PHE A 96 -0.64 -3.45 7.06
CA PHE A 96 -0.79 -4.79 7.61
C PHE A 96 0.57 -5.42 7.84
N HIS A 97 0.60 -6.48 8.63
CA HIS A 97 1.79 -7.33 8.74
C HIS A 97 1.53 -8.64 8.02
N VAL A 98 2.56 -9.19 7.39
CA VAL A 98 2.55 -10.52 6.80
C VAL A 98 3.53 -11.39 7.56
N LEU A 99 3.05 -12.52 8.08
CA LEU A 99 3.84 -13.59 8.63
C LEU A 99 4.06 -14.62 7.52
N VAL A 100 5.33 -14.90 7.22
CA VAL A 100 5.73 -15.95 6.29
C VAL A 100 6.37 -17.07 7.07
N THR A 101 5.84 -18.28 6.92
CA THR A 101 6.29 -19.48 7.63
C THR A 101 6.55 -20.60 6.64
N LYS A 102 7.63 -21.35 6.86
CA LYS A 102 7.95 -22.58 6.15
C LYS A 102 8.62 -23.56 7.12
N GLU A 103 8.35 -24.85 6.97
CA GLU A 103 8.98 -25.89 7.79
C GLU A 103 10.51 -25.90 7.59
N GLY A 104 11.26 -25.91 8.70
CA GLY A 104 12.73 -25.85 8.69
C GLY A 104 13.33 -24.44 8.55
N TYR A 105 12.50 -23.40 8.38
CA TYR A 105 12.93 -22.01 8.22
C TYR A 105 12.40 -21.12 9.33
N ALA A 106 13.16 -20.09 9.68
CA ALA A 106 12.75 -19.10 10.66
C ALA A 106 11.57 -18.27 10.13
N PRO A 107 10.51 -18.07 10.95
CA PRO A 107 9.39 -17.23 10.57
C PRO A 107 9.83 -15.77 10.43
N GLN A 108 9.32 -15.08 9.40
CA GLN A 108 9.60 -13.66 9.20
C GLN A 108 8.30 -12.86 9.21
N VAL A 109 8.30 -11.75 9.96
CA VAL A 109 7.17 -10.81 10.03
C VAL A 109 7.55 -9.50 9.35
N HIS A 110 6.89 -9.19 8.24
CA HIS A 110 7.15 -7.98 7.47
C HIS A 110 5.98 -6.99 7.60
N LYS A 111 6.29 -5.73 7.90
CA LYS A 111 5.31 -4.65 7.92
C LYS A 111 5.14 -4.11 6.52
N ILE A 112 3.92 -4.20 6.01
CA ILE A 112 3.57 -3.75 4.67
C ILE A 112 2.70 -2.50 4.78
N GLY A 113 3.12 -1.47 4.07
CA GLY A 113 2.42 -0.19 4.01
C GLY A 113 1.66 -0.01 2.71
N TYR A 114 1.00 1.14 2.60
CA TYR A 114 0.54 1.66 1.34
C TYR A 114 1.26 2.98 1.03
N MET A 115 1.58 3.20 -0.23
CA MET A 115 2.20 4.43 -0.71
C MET A 115 1.40 5.03 -1.85
N HIS A 116 1.52 6.33 -2.01
CA HIS A 116 0.94 7.00 -3.17
C HIS A 116 1.75 6.63 -4.42
N ARG A 117 1.09 6.34 -5.54
CA ARG A 117 1.74 5.88 -6.78
C ARG A 117 2.87 6.80 -7.28
N LYS A 118 2.73 8.12 -7.08
CA LYS A 118 3.80 9.08 -7.43
C LYS A 118 5.05 8.90 -6.58
N GLU A 119 4.89 8.54 -5.31
CA GLU A 119 5.97 8.28 -4.37
C GLU A 119 6.68 6.97 -4.70
N ILE A 120 5.91 5.91 -5.00
CA ILE A 120 6.44 4.61 -5.47
C ILE A 120 7.35 4.78 -6.69
N LYS A 121 6.93 5.58 -7.68
CA LYS A 121 7.76 5.86 -8.87
C LYS A 121 9.07 6.53 -8.49
N ASN A 122 9.04 7.49 -7.57
CA ASN A 122 10.23 8.20 -7.12
C ASN A 122 11.17 7.30 -6.32
N GLU A 123 10.66 6.42 -5.45
CA GLU A 123 11.48 5.45 -4.71
C GLU A 123 12.10 4.40 -5.63
N SER A 124 11.31 3.86 -6.56
CA SER A 124 11.81 2.90 -7.56
C SER A 124 12.91 3.54 -8.43
N LEU A 125 12.76 4.80 -8.83
CA LEU A 125 13.79 5.54 -9.57
C LEU A 125 15.05 5.78 -8.71
N LYS A 126 14.91 6.11 -7.42
CA LYS A 126 16.06 6.30 -6.52
C LYS A 126 16.85 5.00 -6.32
N ASN A 127 16.16 3.89 -6.07
CA ASN A 127 16.80 2.59 -5.85
C ASN A 127 17.46 2.07 -7.14
N THR A 128 16.84 2.30 -8.30
CA THR A 128 17.44 1.94 -9.60
C THR A 128 18.66 2.81 -9.92
N ALA A 129 18.59 4.13 -9.65
CA ALA A 129 19.72 5.04 -9.84
C ALA A 129 20.90 4.75 -8.90
N LEU A 130 20.63 4.24 -7.69
CA LEU A 130 21.66 3.84 -6.74
C LEU A 130 22.38 2.55 -7.14
N VAL A 131 21.65 1.58 -7.70
CA VAL A 131 22.23 0.33 -8.23
C VAL A 131 23.01 0.60 -9.54
N ALA A 132 22.60 1.62 -10.30
CA ALA A 132 23.31 2.12 -11.48
C ALA A 132 24.34 3.21 -11.16
N GLY A 133 24.99 3.15 -9.99
CA GLY A 133 25.99 4.12 -9.52
C GLY A 133 27.24 4.19 -10.40
N GLY A 134 27.12 4.81 -11.58
CA GLY A 134 28.22 5.06 -12.50
C GLY A 134 27.75 5.86 -13.71
N ALA A 135 28.00 7.18 -13.68
CA ALA A 135 27.83 8.16 -14.75
C ALA A 135 26.38 8.49 -15.14
N GLY A 136 25.97 9.71 -14.80
CA GLY A 136 24.68 10.25 -15.14
C GLY A 136 24.46 10.37 -16.65
N ILE A 137 23.23 10.15 -17.08
CA ILE A 137 22.68 10.87 -18.22
C ILE A 137 21.23 11.23 -17.90
N ALA A 138 21.03 12.48 -17.50
CA ALA A 138 19.73 13.12 -17.57
C ALA A 138 19.42 13.45 -19.02
N THR A 139 19.17 12.44 -19.85
CA THR A 139 18.52 12.60 -21.14
C THR A 139 17.62 11.40 -21.36
N GLY A 140 16.33 11.66 -21.55
CA GLY A 140 15.45 10.65 -22.12
C GLY A 140 16.07 10.16 -23.43
N ILE A 141 16.33 8.85 -23.51
CA ILE A 141 16.21 7.97 -24.67
C ILE A 141 16.70 6.58 -24.22
N ALA A 142 15.91 5.56 -24.59
CA ALA A 142 16.27 4.16 -24.55
C ALA A 142 17.54 3.86 -25.35
N VAL A 143 18.43 2.99 -24.83
CA VAL A 143 19.25 1.98 -25.55
C VAL A 143 19.74 1.04 -24.44
N GLY A 144 19.54 -0.28 -24.40
CA GLY A 144 19.74 -1.32 -25.43
C GLY A 144 20.93 -2.18 -24.94
N THR A 145 20.85 -3.51 -24.82
CA THR A 145 20.82 -4.48 -25.93
C THR A 145 20.66 -5.88 -25.27
N THR A 146 19.91 -6.85 -25.78
CA THR A 146 19.90 -7.39 -27.13
C THR A 146 18.56 -8.08 -27.46
N ALA A 147 18.22 -8.00 -28.75
CA ALA A 147 17.41 -8.93 -29.52
C ALA A 147 15.91 -9.12 -29.20
N THR A 148 15.12 -8.51 -30.09
CA THR A 148 13.92 -9.08 -30.74
C THR A 148 12.64 -9.23 -29.92
N SER A 149 11.65 -8.43 -30.36
CA SER A 149 10.24 -8.81 -30.50
C SER A 149 9.37 -8.85 -29.26
N SER A 150 8.90 -7.67 -28.83
CA SER A 150 7.45 -7.37 -28.70
C SER A 150 7.23 -5.98 -28.09
N LEU A 151 7.22 -4.96 -28.97
CA LEU A 151 6.56 -3.68 -28.69
C LEU A 151 5.05 -3.91 -28.80
N LEU A 152 4.39 -4.28 -27.71
CA LEU A 152 2.93 -4.20 -27.61
C LEU A 152 2.53 -3.75 -26.19
N PHE A 153 1.62 -2.77 -26.16
CA PHE A 153 0.93 -2.20 -25.00
C PHE A 153 1.61 -1.05 -24.23
N SER A 154 1.89 0.04 -24.95
CA SER A 154 1.56 1.37 -24.44
C SER A 154 0.33 1.90 -25.18
N GLY A 155 -0.85 1.71 -24.59
CA GLY A 155 -2.06 2.45 -24.98
C GLY A 155 -1.92 3.91 -24.59
N GLY A 156 -1.13 4.65 -25.37
CA GLY A 156 -0.95 6.09 -25.29
C GLY A 156 -0.93 6.59 -26.72
N ALA A 157 -2.04 7.18 -27.15
CA ALA A 157 -2.19 7.76 -28.47
C ALA A 157 -1.17 8.89 -28.66
N ALA A 158 -0.07 8.58 -29.35
CA ALA A 158 0.78 9.58 -29.98
C ALA A 158 0.30 9.75 -31.42
N ALA A 159 -0.20 10.95 -31.70
CA ALA A 159 -0.65 11.38 -33.00
C ALA A 159 0.53 11.64 -33.95
N GLY A 160 0.31 11.31 -35.23
CA GLY A 160 1.09 11.75 -36.40
C GLY A 160 1.71 10.58 -37.16
N THR A 161 1.61 10.44 -38.47
CA THR A 161 0.98 11.22 -39.55
C THR A 161 1.02 10.33 -40.79
N ALA A 162 -0.11 10.10 -41.48
CA ALA A 162 -0.14 9.84 -42.92
C ALA A 162 -1.59 9.91 -43.43
N ALA A 163 -1.86 10.91 -44.26
CA ALA A 163 -2.97 11.02 -45.21
C ALA A 163 -4.41 10.71 -44.71
N GLY A 164 -5.21 11.76 -44.52
CA GLY A 164 -6.67 11.65 -44.57
C GLY A 164 -7.41 12.40 -43.46
N ILE A 165 -8.04 13.51 -43.83
CA ILE A 165 -9.08 14.24 -43.11
C ILE A 165 -8.71 14.70 -41.69
N VAL A 166 -8.20 15.93 -41.60
CA VAL A 166 -8.16 16.69 -40.34
C VAL A 166 -9.60 17.13 -40.04
N VAL A 167 -10.37 16.29 -39.35
CA VAL A 167 -11.55 16.80 -38.62
C VAL A 167 -10.98 17.60 -37.46
N ALA A 168 -11.09 18.93 -37.55
CA ALA A 168 -10.80 19.84 -36.44
C ALA A 168 -11.82 19.57 -35.33
N VAL A 169 -11.57 18.56 -34.51
CA VAL A 169 -12.26 18.39 -33.24
C VAL A 169 -11.64 19.41 -32.29
N PRO A 170 -12.41 20.37 -31.75
CA PRO A 170 -11.88 21.22 -30.69
C PRO A 170 -11.46 20.29 -29.55
N ILE A 171 -10.17 20.30 -29.23
CA ILE A 171 -9.62 19.69 -28.01
C ILE A 171 -10.21 20.52 -26.86
N VAL A 172 -11.41 20.13 -26.43
CA VAL A 172 -11.96 20.60 -25.17
C VAL A 172 -11.08 19.97 -24.11
N VAL A 173 -10.28 20.80 -23.44
CA VAL A 173 -9.56 20.45 -22.23
C VAL A 173 -10.59 20.13 -21.15
N VAL A 174 -11.08 18.89 -21.15
CA VAL A 174 -11.86 18.33 -20.03
C VAL A 174 -10.86 17.89 -18.96
N GLY A 175 -10.08 18.85 -18.45
CA GLY A 175 -9.03 18.62 -17.46
C GLY A 175 -9.45 18.92 -16.01
N GLY A 176 -10.68 19.42 -15.80
CA GLY A 176 -11.07 20.01 -14.51
C GLY A 176 -11.86 19.12 -13.54
N VAL A 177 -12.50 18.04 -14.01
CA VAL A 177 -13.54 17.36 -13.21
C VAL A 177 -13.11 15.99 -12.65
N SER A 178 -12.03 15.39 -13.13
CA SER A 178 -11.59 14.06 -12.69
C SER A 178 -10.69 14.05 -11.44
N ILE A 179 -10.25 15.21 -10.94
CA ILE A 179 -9.28 15.28 -9.83
C ILE A 179 -9.88 14.78 -8.48
N GLY A 180 -11.20 14.85 -8.31
CA GLY A 180 -11.86 14.50 -7.04
C GLY A 180 -12.18 13.01 -6.87
N VAL A 181 -12.60 12.34 -7.94
CA VAL A 181 -13.09 10.95 -7.89
C VAL A 181 -11.96 9.95 -7.61
N ASP A 182 -10.76 10.20 -8.14
CA ASP A 182 -9.61 9.31 -7.95
C ASP A 182 -9.01 9.37 -6.53
N ALA A 183 -9.24 10.46 -5.79
CA ALA A 183 -8.78 10.59 -4.40
C ALA A 183 -9.65 9.74 -3.45
N ALA A 184 -10.96 9.72 -3.69
CA ALA A 184 -11.92 8.97 -2.88
C ALA A 184 -11.75 7.45 -3.07
N THR A 185 -11.67 6.98 -4.32
CA THR A 185 -11.58 5.53 -4.65
C THR A 185 -10.30 4.88 -4.14
N GLY A 186 -9.24 5.66 -3.92
CA GLY A 186 -7.94 5.12 -3.53
C GLY A 186 -7.18 4.43 -4.66
N ALA A 187 -7.61 4.62 -5.90
CA ALA A 187 -6.94 4.11 -7.09
C ALA A 187 -5.49 4.60 -7.24
N ASN A 188 -5.15 5.70 -6.55
CA ASN A 188 -3.79 6.28 -6.51
C ASN A 188 -2.87 5.68 -5.43
N TYR A 189 -3.35 4.75 -4.61
CA TYR A 189 -2.53 4.04 -3.64
C TYR A 189 -2.28 2.60 -4.09
N ASP A 190 -1.12 2.07 -3.73
CA ASP A 190 -0.77 0.67 -3.88
C ASP A 190 -0.06 0.18 -2.62
N VAL A 191 -0.14 -1.13 -2.42
CA VAL A 191 0.61 -1.81 -1.37
C VAL A 191 2.09 -1.81 -1.75
N TRP A 192 2.97 -1.46 -0.83
CA TRP A 192 4.41 -1.33 -1.09
C TRP A 192 5.25 -1.95 0.03
N PRO A 193 6.28 -2.76 -0.30
CA PRO A 193 6.65 -3.25 -1.64
C PRO A 193 5.64 -4.27 -2.20
N ASN A 194 5.53 -4.39 -3.53
CA ASN A 194 4.69 -5.40 -4.20
C ASN A 194 5.19 -5.65 -5.65
N PRO A 195 5.72 -6.84 -6.00
CA PRO A 195 5.82 -8.04 -5.17
C PRO A 195 6.73 -7.87 -3.95
N LEU A 196 6.55 -8.72 -2.94
CA LEU A 196 7.42 -8.85 -1.77
C LEU A 196 8.35 -10.06 -1.97
N PRO A 197 9.60 -9.86 -2.44
CA PRO A 197 10.60 -10.91 -2.51
C PRO A 197 11.22 -11.14 -1.12
N LEU A 198 11.22 -12.39 -0.66
CA LEU A 198 11.78 -12.81 0.62
C LEU A 198 12.76 -13.96 0.44
N THR A 199 13.86 -13.90 1.17
CA THR A 199 14.77 -15.04 1.36
C THR A 199 14.58 -15.52 2.80
N LEU A 200 14.23 -16.79 2.96
CA LEU A 200 14.02 -17.39 4.28
C LEU A 200 15.32 -18.01 4.77
N ASP A 201 15.66 -17.70 6.02
CA ASP A 201 16.82 -18.28 6.69
C ASP A 201 16.43 -19.60 7.37
N GLU A 202 17.33 -20.57 7.31
CA GLU A 202 17.18 -21.81 8.06
C GLU A 202 17.20 -21.51 9.56
N ILE A 203 16.42 -22.26 10.35
CA ILE A 203 16.27 -22.00 11.80
C ILE A 203 17.61 -22.00 12.53
N GLU A 204 18.56 -22.84 12.11
CA GLU A 204 19.88 -22.96 12.74
C GLU A 204 20.76 -21.71 12.53
N ASN A 205 20.53 -20.96 11.45
CA ASN A 205 21.29 -19.77 11.08
C ASN A 205 20.60 -18.46 11.51
N ALA A 206 19.35 -18.54 11.98
CA ALA A 206 18.57 -17.38 12.37
C ALA A 206 18.99 -16.85 13.75
N ASP A 207 18.76 -15.56 13.98
CA ASP A 207 18.97 -14.96 15.30
C ASP A 207 18.12 -15.69 16.37
N PRO A 208 18.61 -15.82 17.62
CA PRO A 208 17.91 -16.57 18.68
C PRO A 208 16.47 -16.15 18.93
N GLU A 209 16.11 -14.89 18.63
CA GLU A 209 14.75 -14.37 18.73
C GLU A 209 13.77 -15.06 17.76
N TRP A 210 14.25 -15.46 16.58
CA TRP A 210 13.42 -16.07 15.53
C TRP A 210 13.46 -17.61 15.54
N GLN A 211 14.22 -18.21 16.46
CA GLN A 211 14.31 -19.67 16.59
C GLN A 211 13.09 -20.29 17.26
N ASP A 212 12.42 -19.56 18.16
CA ASP A 212 11.17 -19.99 18.78
C ASP A 212 9.98 -19.70 17.85
N VAL A 213 9.76 -20.62 16.91
CA VAL A 213 8.72 -20.52 15.89
C VAL A 213 7.31 -20.38 16.51
N ASP A 214 7.07 -21.06 17.62
CA ASP A 214 5.76 -21.06 18.28
C ASP A 214 5.51 -19.76 19.03
N ALA A 215 6.53 -19.19 19.67
CA ALA A 215 6.43 -17.85 20.25
C ALA A 215 6.13 -16.78 19.20
N VAL A 216 6.83 -16.81 18.05
CA VAL A 216 6.60 -15.84 16.97
C VAL A 216 5.17 -15.97 16.40
N LYS A 217 4.70 -17.20 16.18
CA LYS A 217 3.31 -17.44 15.74
C LYS A 217 2.29 -16.97 16.77
N ALA A 218 2.52 -17.22 18.06
CA ALA A 218 1.64 -16.78 19.13
C ALA A 218 1.59 -15.25 19.23
N ASP A 219 2.73 -14.58 19.10
CA ASP A 219 2.79 -13.11 19.11
C ASP A 219 2.16 -12.49 17.88
N PHE A 220 2.30 -13.13 16.72
CA PHE A 220 1.58 -12.72 15.52
C PHE A 220 0.05 -12.91 15.67
N ALA A 221 -0.40 -13.99 16.29
CA ALA A 221 -1.82 -14.21 16.60
C ALA A 221 -2.37 -13.14 17.56
N LYS A 222 -1.59 -12.72 18.57
CA LYS A 222 -1.94 -11.58 19.44
C LYS A 222 -2.02 -10.27 18.65
N MET A 223 -1.14 -10.07 17.68
CA MET A 223 -1.15 -8.90 16.79
C MET A 223 -2.40 -8.88 15.90
N GLN A 224 -2.75 -10.03 15.32
CA GLN A 224 -3.97 -10.29 14.56
C GLN A 224 -5.22 -9.94 15.37
N HIS A 225 -5.34 -10.48 16.58
CA HIS A 225 -6.45 -10.20 17.49
C HIS A 225 -6.52 -8.72 17.86
N ARG A 226 -5.39 -8.09 18.21
CA ARG A 226 -5.31 -6.66 18.56
C ARG A 226 -5.78 -5.76 17.41
N ASN A 227 -5.35 -6.07 16.17
CA ASN A 227 -5.72 -5.30 14.99
C ASN A 227 -7.21 -5.46 14.65
N ALA A 228 -7.74 -6.67 14.80
CA ALA A 228 -9.16 -6.95 14.57
C ALA A 228 -10.08 -6.31 15.63
N MET A 229 -9.59 -6.18 16.86
CA MET A 229 -10.30 -5.57 17.99
C MET A 229 -10.07 -4.06 18.13
N HIS A 230 -9.38 -3.43 17.16
CA HIS A 230 -9.08 -2.01 17.22
C HIS A 230 -10.36 -1.17 17.04
N VAL A 231 -10.64 -0.32 18.02
CA VAL A 231 -11.74 0.65 17.95
C VAL A 231 -11.19 1.95 17.36
N PRO A 232 -11.70 2.44 16.23
CA PRO A 232 -11.25 3.69 15.66
C PRO A 232 -11.46 4.83 16.65
N LEU A 233 -10.41 5.61 16.89
CA LEU A 233 -10.47 6.76 17.76
C LEU A 233 -11.29 7.88 17.12
N THR A 234 -12.05 8.59 17.95
CA THR A 234 -12.66 9.84 17.49
C THR A 234 -11.57 10.86 17.18
N LYS A 235 -11.84 11.85 16.31
CA LYS A 235 -10.86 12.92 15.98
C LYS A 235 -10.30 13.62 17.24
N ARG A 236 -11.12 13.77 18.29
CA ARG A 236 -10.70 14.37 19.56
C ARG A 236 -9.72 13.48 20.32
N GLU A 237 -9.99 12.17 20.35
CA GLU A 237 -9.15 11.18 21.01
C GLU A 237 -7.82 11.00 20.29
N SER A 238 -7.84 10.88 18.96
CA SER A 238 -6.61 10.82 18.15
C SER A 238 -5.72 12.05 18.38
N LYS A 239 -6.30 13.26 18.45
CA LYS A 239 -5.56 14.48 18.77
C LYS A 239 -5.03 14.49 20.21
N ALA A 240 -5.75 13.91 21.17
CA ALA A 240 -5.29 13.79 22.55
C ALA A 240 -4.12 12.81 22.67
N GLU A 241 -4.21 11.66 22.00
CA GLU A 241 -3.14 10.66 21.97
C GLU A 241 -1.87 11.21 21.29
N GLN A 242 -2.00 11.90 20.14
CA GLN A 242 -0.88 12.57 19.50
C GLN A 242 -0.20 13.60 20.42
N ARG A 243 -0.98 14.33 21.23
CA ARG A 243 -0.43 15.25 22.22
C ARG A 243 0.31 14.50 23.33
N GLN A 244 -0.19 13.36 23.78
CA GLN A 244 0.48 12.53 24.78
C GLN A 244 1.81 11.98 24.25
N LEU A 245 1.82 11.44 23.03
CA LEU A 245 3.05 10.95 22.38
C LEU A 245 4.11 12.05 22.24
N LEU A 246 3.69 13.25 21.80
CA LEU A 246 4.60 14.40 21.71
C LEU A 246 5.17 14.82 23.07
N LEU A 247 4.38 14.70 24.14
CA LEU A 247 4.84 15.00 25.50
C LEU A 247 5.83 13.95 26.01
N GLU A 248 5.57 12.67 25.74
CA GLU A 248 6.46 11.55 26.09
C GLU A 248 7.80 11.65 25.36
N GLU A 249 7.79 11.99 24.06
CA GLU A 249 9.01 12.21 23.28
C GLU A 249 9.86 13.36 23.85
N ARG A 250 9.21 14.47 24.24
CA ARG A 250 9.89 15.58 24.92
C ARG A 250 10.47 15.18 26.28
N GLN A 251 9.82 14.28 27.01
CA GLN A 251 10.33 13.76 28.28
C GLN A 251 11.59 12.92 28.03
N ARG A 252 11.53 11.97 27.08
CA ARG A 252 12.69 11.15 26.69
C ARG A 252 13.87 12.01 26.22
N GLU A 253 13.62 13.07 25.46
CA GLU A 253 14.69 13.98 25.02
C GLU A 253 15.36 14.71 26.19
N ARG A 254 14.56 15.14 27.19
CA ARG A 254 15.09 15.78 28.41
C ARG A 254 15.91 14.80 29.25
N GLU A 255 15.47 13.54 29.36
CA GLU A 255 16.19 12.48 30.06
C GLU A 255 17.52 12.17 29.36
N ARG A 256 17.51 12.03 28.02
CA ARG A 256 18.73 11.85 27.24
C ARG A 256 19.73 12.98 27.48
N LYS A 257 19.28 14.23 27.45
CA LYS A 257 20.11 15.41 27.76
C LYS A 257 20.62 15.45 29.21
N ARG A 258 19.90 14.85 30.16
CA ARG A 258 20.37 14.71 31.55
C ARG A 258 21.48 13.66 31.64
N LEU A 259 21.28 12.49 31.04
CA LEU A 259 22.28 11.41 31.01
C LEU A 259 23.56 11.85 30.29
N GLU A 260 23.45 12.57 29.16
CA GLU A 260 24.61 13.14 28.47
C GLU A 260 25.42 14.10 29.36
N LYS A 261 24.75 14.95 30.16
CA LYS A 261 25.41 15.85 31.10
C LYS A 261 26.05 15.13 32.28
N GLU A 262 25.42 14.06 32.78
CA GLU A 262 25.97 13.22 33.84
C GLU A 262 27.23 12.47 33.36
N ASN A 263 27.18 11.88 32.17
CA ASN A 263 28.32 11.20 31.55
C ASN A 263 29.48 12.18 31.28
N ALA A 264 29.20 13.41 30.83
CA ALA A 264 30.22 14.43 30.63
C ALA A 264 30.92 14.84 31.95
N LYS A 265 30.16 15.00 33.04
CA LYS A 265 30.74 15.29 34.37
C LYS A 265 31.61 14.15 34.90
N GLN A 266 31.21 12.90 34.66
CA GLN A 266 32.02 11.74 35.04
C GLN A 266 33.35 11.69 34.27
N ALA A 267 33.35 12.09 32.99
CA ALA A 267 34.57 12.15 32.19
C ALA A 267 35.55 13.26 32.63
N GLU A 268 35.08 14.33 33.27
CA GLU A 268 35.91 15.45 33.75
C GLU A 268 36.53 15.24 35.14
N THR A 269 36.23 14.14 35.84
CA THR A 269 36.79 13.87 37.17
C THR A 269 38.13 13.13 37.02
N PRO A 270 39.30 13.80 37.17
CA PRO A 270 40.59 13.13 37.02
C PRO A 270 40.81 12.11 38.16
N SER A 271 41.28 10.92 37.78
CA SER A 271 41.65 9.82 38.68
C SER A 271 42.87 10.12 39.52
#